data_AF-R5P9T4-F1
#
_entry.id   AF-R5P9T4-F1
#
_cell.length_a   1.000
_cell.length_b   1.000
_cell.length_c   1.000
_cell.angle_alpha   90.00
_cell.angle_beta   90.00
_cell.angle_gamma   90.00
#
_symmetry.space_group_name_H-M   'P 1'
#
loop_
_entity.id
_entity.type
_entity.pdbx_description
1 polymer ?
#
loop_
_entity_poly.entity_id
_entity_poly.type
_entity_poly.pdbx_seq_one_letter_code
_entity_poly.pdbx_strand_id
1 'polypeptide(L)'
;MELRHIYKLSDIINESILENKIPKEILKDTVINVKVSPTTLYGIDKEFYRLTHDNSDEGFKHSDTVEATISNVHFKIATKVGQ
;
A
#
# COMPACT_ATOMS: atom_id res chain seq x y z
N MET A 1 8.49 2.47 -8.62
CA MET A 1 7.98 2.47 -7.23
C MET A 1 8.03 1.03 -6.75
N GLU A 2 8.38 0.77 -5.50
CA GLU A 2 8.45 -0.59 -4.92
C GLU A 2 7.71 -0.62 -3.59
N LEU A 3 7.41 -1.82 -3.07
CA LEU A 3 6.72 -1.99 -1.78
C LEU A 3 7.41 -1.24 -0.64
N ARG A 4 8.75 -1.28 -0.58
CA ARG A 4 9.55 -0.51 0.40
C ARG A 4 9.30 1.00 0.36
N HIS A 5 8.91 1.57 -0.78
CA HIS A 5 8.58 2.98 -0.87
C HIS A 5 7.20 3.28 -0.26
N ILE A 6 6.27 2.33 -0.32
CA ILE A 6 4.95 2.46 0.33
C ILE A 6 5.12 2.45 1.85
N TYR A 7 5.94 1.55 2.39
CA TYR A 7 6.31 1.55 3.81
C TYR A 7 7.00 2.86 4.22
N LYS A 8 7.97 3.33 3.44
CA LYS A 8 8.62 4.61 3.72
C LYS A 8 7.65 5.80 3.69
N LEU A 9 6.68 5.80 2.78
CA LEU A 9 5.63 6.82 2.72
C LEU A 9 4.74 6.78 3.96
N SER A 10 4.32 5.59 4.41
CA SER A 10 3.53 5.48 5.65
C SER A 10 4.30 5.99 6.86
N ASP A 11 5.61 5.74 6.93
CA ASP A 11 6.44 6.20 8.05
C ASP A 11 6.55 7.72 8.06
N ILE A 12 6.85 8.34 6.91
CA ILE A 12 6.93 9.81 6.77
C ILE A 12 5.60 10.49 7.15
N ILE A 13 4.46 9.88 6.77
CA ILE A 13 3.14 10.43 7.11
C ILE A 13 2.90 10.36 8.61
N ASN A 14 3.23 9.24 9.25
CA ASN A 14 3.10 9.10 10.70
C ASN A 14 4.03 10.03 11.46
N GLU A 15 5.27 10.18 11.02
CA GLU A 15 6.22 11.16 11.58
C GLU A 15 5.66 12.57 11.46
N SER A 16 5.09 12.94 10.31
CA SER A 16 4.47 14.26 10.11
C SER A 16 3.28 14.50 11.05
N ILE A 17 2.55 13.45 11.45
CA ILE A 17 1.48 13.53 12.44
C ILE A 17 2.05 13.71 13.85
N LEU A 18 3.08 12.96 14.21
CA LEU A 18 3.75 13.09 15.50
C LEU A 18 4.37 14.49 15.68
N GLU A 19 4.88 15.08 14.60
CA GLU A 19 5.40 16.44 14.55
C GLU A 19 4.31 17.53 14.47
N ASN A 20 3.02 17.15 14.53
CA ASN A 20 1.86 18.04 14.39
C ASN A 20 1.82 18.85 13.09
N LYS A 21 2.49 18.38 12.02
CA LYS A 21 2.43 18.99 10.69
C LYS A 21 1.15 18.61 9.94
N ILE A 22 0.59 17.44 10.25
CA ILE A 22 -0.65 16.92 9.67
C ILE A 22 -1.58 16.51 10.81
N PRO A 23 -2.84 16.98 10.84
CA PRO A 23 -3.84 16.49 11.78
C PRO A 23 -4.12 14.99 11.59
N LYS A 24 -4.05 14.22 12.69
CA LYS A 24 -4.29 12.76 12.67
C LYS A 24 -5.65 12.39 12.11
N GLU A 25 -6.67 13.20 12.35
CA GLU A 25 -8.04 12.95 11.88
C GLU A 25 -8.18 12.87 10.37
N ILE A 26 -7.29 13.55 9.61
CA ILE A 26 -7.30 13.49 8.14
C ILE A 26 -7.06 12.06 7.62
N LEU A 27 -6.32 11.21 8.35
CA LEU A 27 -6.04 9.85 7.90
C LEU A 27 -7.27 8.96 7.82
N LYS A 28 -8.31 9.23 8.63
CA LYS A 28 -9.52 8.40 8.66
C LYS A 28 -10.29 8.45 7.33
N ASP A 29 -10.24 9.61 6.67
CA ASP A 29 -10.99 9.87 5.44
C ASP A 29 -10.08 9.94 4.20
N THR A 30 -8.77 9.71 4.37
CA THR A 30 -7.80 9.82 3.27
C THR A 30 -7.34 8.46 2.79
N VAL A 31 -7.48 8.23 1.48
CA VAL A 31 -6.91 7.08 0.79
C VAL A 31 -5.82 7.55 -0.17
N ILE A 32 -4.61 7.02 0.03
CA ILE A 32 -3.46 7.32 -0.84
C ILE A 32 -3.49 6.38 -2.03
N ASN A 33 -3.78 6.95 -3.20
CA ASN A 33 -3.80 6.22 -4.46
C ASN A 33 -2.38 6.12 -5.03
N VAL A 34 -1.90 4.89 -5.16
CA VAL A 34 -0.56 4.56 -5.65
C VAL A 34 -0.68 3.84 -6.99
N LYS A 35 -0.15 4.45 -8.05
CA LYS A 35 -0.10 3.85 -9.39
C LYS A 35 1.27 3.24 -9.65
N VAL A 36 1.30 1.94 -9.96
CA VAL A 36 2.55 1.19 -10.21
C VAL A 36 2.48 0.42 -11.53
N SER A 37 3.61 -0.09 -12.02
CA SER A 37 3.57 -0.98 -13.19
C SER A 37 2.85 -2.29 -12.85
N PRO A 38 2.26 -2.99 -13.85
CA PRO A 38 1.60 -4.28 -13.62
C PRO A 38 2.50 -5.30 -12.90
N THR A 39 3.77 -5.39 -13.29
CA THR A 39 4.75 -6.28 -12.65
C THR A 39 4.98 -5.93 -11.18
N THR A 40 5.05 -4.65 -10.85
CA THR A 40 5.18 -4.20 -9.46
C THR A 40 3.91 -4.52 -8.67
N LEU A 41 2.71 -4.31 -9.24
CA LEU A 41 1.46 -4.64 -8.57
C LEU A 41 1.40 -6.13 -8.24
N TYR A 42 1.73 -7.00 -9.21
CA TYR A 42 1.78 -8.44 -9.02
C TYR A 42 2.70 -8.84 -7.87
N GLY A 43 3.90 -8.27 -7.82
CA GLY A 43 4.84 -8.53 -6.72
C GLY A 43 4.30 -8.09 -5.36
N ILE A 44 3.68 -6.90 -5.30
CA ILE A 44 3.07 -6.38 -4.06
C ILE A 44 1.91 -7.27 -3.60
N ASP A 45 1.00 -7.60 -4.51
CA ASP A 45 -0.19 -8.41 -4.23
C ASP A 45 0.19 -9.81 -3.74
N LYS A 46 1.15 -10.46 -4.41
CA LYS A 46 1.65 -11.77 -4.00
C LYS A 46 2.29 -11.74 -2.62
N GLU A 47 3.07 -10.70 -2.30
CA GLU A 47 3.68 -10.58 -0.98
C GLU A 47 2.64 -10.35 0.13
N PHE A 48 1.60 -9.53 -0.11
CA PHE A 48 0.51 -9.40 0.86
C PHE A 48 -0.27 -10.68 1.05
N TYR A 49 -0.51 -11.44 -0.02
CA TYR A 49 -1.13 -12.76 0.09
C TYR A 49 -0.29 -13.68 0.98
N ARG A 50 1.02 -13.77 0.72
CA ARG A 50 1.94 -14.60 1.53
C ARG A 50 1.94 -14.20 3.00
N LEU A 51 1.98 -12.90 3.30
CA LEU A 51 1.96 -12.39 4.67
C LEU A 51 0.67 -12.74 5.42
N THR A 52 -0.43 -12.95 4.70
CA THR A 52 -1.74 -13.32 5.29
C THR A 52 -2.03 -14.81 5.26
N HIS A 53 -1.19 -15.62 4.61
CA HIS A 53 -1.36 -17.05 4.40
C HIS A 53 -0.10 -17.84 4.80
N ASP A 54 0.45 -17.58 6.00
CA ASP A 54 1.58 -18.31 6.58
C ASP A 54 2.80 -18.46 5.64
N ASN A 55 3.10 -17.40 4.88
CA ASN A 55 4.14 -17.34 3.85
C ASN A 55 3.93 -18.25 2.63
N SER A 56 2.76 -18.86 2.47
CA SER A 56 2.36 -19.66 1.31
C SER A 56 1.82 -18.80 0.16
N ASP A 57 2.11 -19.21 -1.08
CA ASP A 57 1.51 -18.65 -2.29
C ASP A 57 0.54 -19.62 -2.99
N GLU A 58 0.23 -20.76 -2.35
CA GLU A 58 -0.75 -21.71 -2.85
C GLU A 58 -2.14 -21.06 -2.92
N GLY A 59 -2.81 -21.19 -4.07
CA GLY A 59 -4.14 -20.61 -4.29
C GLY A 59 -4.15 -19.11 -4.60
N PHE A 60 -2.98 -18.46 -4.68
CA PHE A 60 -2.90 -17.03 -5.00
C PHE A 60 -3.56 -16.71 -6.35
N LYS A 61 -4.45 -15.71 -6.34
CA LYS A 61 -5.08 -15.14 -7.52
C LYS A 61 -4.81 -13.66 -7.55
N HIS A 62 -4.18 -13.19 -8.63
CA HIS A 62 -3.80 -11.80 -8.76
C HIS A 62 -5.04 -10.88 -8.84
N SER A 63 -5.02 -9.81 -8.06
CA SER A 63 -6.02 -8.75 -8.05
C SER A 63 -5.53 -7.51 -8.82
N ASP A 64 -6.44 -6.88 -9.58
CA ASP A 64 -6.14 -5.65 -10.32
C ASP A 64 -5.97 -4.41 -9.41
N THR A 65 -6.32 -4.55 -8.13
CA THR A 65 -6.18 -3.55 -7.09
C THR A 65 -5.84 -4.22 -5.77
N VAL A 66 -4.91 -3.63 -5.04
CA VAL A 66 -4.55 -4.02 -3.68
C VAL A 66 -4.93 -2.88 -2.74
N GLU A 67 -5.77 -3.16 -1.75
CA GLU A 67 -6.11 -2.23 -0.68
C GLU A 67 -5.41 -2.68 0.60
N ALA A 68 -4.61 -1.78 1.18
CA ALA A 68 -3.79 -2.10 2.33
C ALA A 68 -3.80 -0.95 3.34
N THR A 69 -3.80 -1.29 4.63
CA THR A 69 -3.59 -0.32 5.71
C THR A 69 -2.21 -0.55 6.31
N ILE A 70 -1.32 0.42 6.17
CA ILE A 70 0.05 0.35 6.66
C ILE A 70 0.26 1.50 7.63
N SER A 71 0.56 1.17 8.89
CA SER A 71 0.76 2.17 9.96
C SER A 71 -0.39 3.19 10.05
N ASN A 72 -1.65 2.73 10.04
CA ASN A 72 -2.86 3.56 10.05
C ASN A 72 -3.08 4.46 8.82
N VAL A 73 -2.33 4.26 7.74
CA VAL A 73 -2.52 4.96 6.46
C VAL A 73 -3.15 4.00 5.46
N HIS A 74 -4.27 4.40 4.86
CA HIS A 74 -4.98 3.62 3.86
C HIS A 74 -4.39 3.85 2.47
N PHE A 75 -3.95 2.78 1.82
CA PHE A 75 -3.42 2.77 0.47
C PHE A 75 -4.33 2.00 -0.48
N LYS A 76 -4.52 2.55 -1.67
CA LYS A 76 -5.11 1.86 -2.81
C LYS A 76 -4.06 1.78 -3.92
N ILE A 77 -3.54 0.59 -4.15
CA ILE A 77 -2.47 0.32 -5.09
C ILE A 77 -3.09 -0.29 -6.33
N ALA A 78 -2.92 0.35 -7.47
CA ALA A 78 -3.49 -0.09 -8.73
C ALA A 78 -2.46 0.02 -9.85
N THR A 79 -2.73 -0.66 -10.96
CA THR A 79 -1.91 -0.52 -12.15
C THR A 79 -2.01 0.91 -12.69
N LYS A 80 -0.87 1.42 -13.18
CA LYS A 80 -0.84 2.63 -13.99
C LYS A 80 -1.43 2.27 -15.36
N VAL A 81 -2.72 2.52 -15.54
CA VAL A 81 -3.34 2.49 -16.87
C VAL A 81 -2.64 3.56 -17.71
N GLY A 82 -2.15 3.18 -18.89
CA GLY A 82 -1.34 4.03 -19.77
C GLY A 82 -2.01 5.37 -20.08
N GLN A 83 -1.19 6.43 -20.14
CA GLN A 83 -1.47 7.60 -20.96
C GLN A 83 -1.08 7.29 -22.40
#